data_AF-A0A495TTR7-F1
#
_entry.id   AF-A0A495TTR7-F1
#
_cell.length_a   1.000
_cell.length_b   1.000
_cell.length_c   1.000
_cell.angle_alpha   90.00
_cell.angle_beta   90.00
_cell.angle_gamma   90.00
#
_symmetry.space_group_name_H-M   'P 1'
#
loop_
_entity.id
_entity.type
_entity.pdbx_description
1 polymer ?
#
loop_
_entity_poly.entity_id
_entity_poly.type
_entity_poly.pdbx_seq_one_letter_code
_entity_poly.pdbx_strand_id
1 'polypeptide(L)' 'MENNDDRRLQRAGCDEIRAIQASVIAIRKARGVLNPSDCELGTDEFEWVVNDYLEELERAMLASGWYGPPGGDRRSGQQ' A
#
# COMPACT_ATOMS: atom_id res chain seq x y z
N MET A 1 -24.36 -7.60 -17.62
CA MET A 1 -22.96 -8.01 -17.88
C MET A 1 -22.10 -7.15 -16.98
N GLU A 2 -21.60 -7.72 -15.88
CA GLU A 2 -20.58 -7.06 -15.05
C GLU A 2 -19.34 -6.83 -15.93
N ASN A 3 -18.93 -5.57 -16.03
CA ASN A 3 -17.93 -5.14 -16.99
C ASN A 3 -16.57 -5.74 -16.63
N ASN A 4 -15.99 -6.52 -17.55
CA ASN A 4 -14.70 -7.20 -17.35
C ASN A 4 -13.56 -6.19 -17.05
N ASP A 5 -13.74 -4.93 -17.46
CA ASP A 5 -12.84 -3.82 -17.16
C ASP A 5 -12.84 -3.43 -15.68
N ASP A 6 -13.98 -3.47 -14.98
CA ASP A 6 -14.04 -3.14 -13.55
C ASP A 6 -13.31 -4.19 -12.71
N ARG A 7 -13.38 -5.47 -13.11
CA ARG A 7 -12.64 -6.57 -12.46
C ARG A 7 -11.13 -6.44 -12.69
N ARG A 8 -10.72 -5.98 -13.87
CA ARG A 8 -9.30 -5.74 -14.21
C ARG A 8 -8.75 -4.54 -13.46
N LEU A 9 -9.53 -3.46 -13.34
CA LEU A 9 -9.18 -2.27 -12.57
C LEU A 9 -9.09 -2.58 -11.07
N GLN A 10 -10.03 -3.36 -10.52
CA GLN A 10 -9.97 -3.83 -9.14
C GLN A 10 -8.73 -4.70 -8.88
N ARG A 11 -8.41 -5.62 -9.79
CA ARG A 11 -7.23 -6.49 -9.67
C ARG A 11 -5.92 -5.71 -9.75
N ALA A 12 -5.80 -4.79 -10.72
CA ALA A 12 -4.64 -3.91 -10.85
C ALA A 12 -4.43 -3.07 -9.58
N GLY A 13 -5.52 -2.59 -8.99
CA GLY A 13 -5.47 -1.88 -7.72
C GLY A 13 -4.96 -2.73 -6.55
N CYS A 14 -5.43 -3.98 -6.44
CA CYS A 14 -4.93 -4.91 -5.44
C CYS A 14 -3.45 -5.27 -5.65
N ASP A 15 -2.99 -5.38 -6.90
CA ASP A 15 -1.59 -5.70 -7.21
C ASP A 15 -0.66 -4.52 -6.86
N GLU A 16 -1.10 -3.28 -7.05
CA GLU A 16 -0.36 -2.08 -6.63
C GLU A 16 -0.24 -2.00 -5.10
N ILE A 17 -1.32 -2.21 -4.35
CA ILE A 17 -1.28 -2.23 -2.87
C ILE A 17 -0.30 -3.32 -2.38
N ARG A 18 -0.34 -4.52 -2.97
CA ARG A 18 0.59 -5.60 -2.61
C ARG A 18 2.04 -5.24 -2.92
N ALA A 19 2.30 -4.58 -4.05
CA ALA A 19 3.64 -4.13 -4.41
C ALA A 19 4.16 -3.07 -3.42
N ILE A 20 3.30 -2.15 -2.99
CA ILE A 20 3.64 -1.14 -1.98
C ILE A 20 3.94 -1.82 -0.64
N GLN A 21 3.08 -2.73 -0.17
CA GLN A 21 3.30 -3.50 1.06
C GLN A 21 4.64 -4.26 1.04
N ALA A 22 4.91 -4.99 -0.05
CA ALA A 22 6.16 -5.73 -0.20
C ALA A 22 7.39 -4.80 -0.20
N SER A 23 7.26 -3.62 -0.81
CA SER A 23 8.33 -2.62 -0.85
C SER A 23 8.62 -2.03 0.54
N VAL A 24 7.59 -1.69 1.31
CA VAL A 24 7.75 -1.19 2.70
C VAL A 24 8.44 -2.25 3.55
N ILE A 25 8.00 -3.51 3.48
CA ILE A 25 8.63 -4.62 4.22
C ILE A 25 10.12 -4.74 3.87
N ALA A 26 10.45 -4.71 2.57
CA ALA A 26 11.83 -4.82 2.11
C ALA A 26 12.70 -3.65 2.59
N ILE A 27 12.17 -2.42 2.57
CA ILE A 27 12.87 -1.23 3.03
C ILE A 27 13.12 -1.30 4.55
N ARG A 28 12.13 -1.70 5.35
CA ARG A 28 12.30 -1.86 6.80
C ARG A 28 13.37 -2.89 7.12
N LYS A 29 13.37 -4.03 6.43
CA LYS A 29 14.43 -5.05 6.54
C LYS A 29 15.80 -4.49 6.20
N ALA A 30 15.93 -3.74 5.11
CA ALA A 30 17.19 -3.13 4.71
C ALA A 30 17.72 -2.10 5.73
N ARG A 31 16.82 -1.45 6.46
CA ARG A 31 17.16 -0.50 7.55
C ARG A 31 17.42 -1.19 8.90
N GLY A 32 17.18 -2.49 9.02
CA GLY A 32 17.26 -3.22 10.29
C GLY A 32 16.12 -2.86 11.25
N VAL A 33 14.99 -2.39 10.74
CA VAL A 33 13.78 -2.08 11.52
C VAL A 33 12.83 -3.27 11.47
N LEU A 34 12.20 -3.59 12.61
CA LEU A 34 11.24 -4.68 12.73
C LEU A 34 10.00 -4.46 11.86
N ASN A 35 9.48 -5.53 11.29
CA ASN A 35 8.13 -5.60 10.71
C ASN A 35 7.16 -6.19 11.74
N PRO A 36 5.85 -5.98 11.57
CA PRO A 36 4.86 -6.62 12.44
C PRO A 36 4.99 -8.14 12.54
N SER A 37 5.46 -8.80 11.46
CA SER A 37 5.70 -10.25 11.43
C SER A 37 6.86 -10.72 12.30
N ASP A 38 7.71 -9.79 12.75
CA ASP A 38 8.91 -10.08 13.54
C ASP A 38 8.62 -9.99 15.05
N CYS A 39 7.41 -9.56 15.45
CA CYS A 39 7.00 -9.33 16.84
C CYS A 39 5.97 -10.35 17.32
N GLU A 40 5.91 -10.57 18.63
CA GLU A 40 4.86 -11.39 19.26
C GLU A 40 3.54 -10.63 19.34
N LEU A 41 2.45 -11.26 18.88
CA LEU A 41 1.11 -10.67 18.86
C LEU A 41 0.63 -10.34 20.27
N GLY A 42 0.00 -9.17 20.42
CA GLY A 42 -0.60 -8.72 21.68
C GLY A 42 0.40 -8.13 22.69
N THR A 43 1.64 -7.87 22.25
CA THR A 43 2.63 -7.11 23.01
C THR A 43 2.61 -5.63 22.66
N ASP A 44 3.03 -4.78 23.59
CA ASP A 44 3.21 -3.34 23.34
C ASP A 44 4.20 -3.09 22.18
N GLU A 45 5.21 -3.95 22.02
CA GLU A 45 6.16 -3.88 20.91
C GLU A 45 5.46 -4.12 19.57
N PHE A 46 4.60 -5.14 19.48
CA PHE A 46 3.82 -5.39 18.26
C PHE A 46 2.90 -4.20 17.95
N GLU A 47 2.20 -3.65 18.94
CA GLU A 47 1.31 -2.49 18.72
C GLU A 47 2.09 -1.27 18.22
N TRP A 48 3.26 -1.00 18.80
CA TRP A 48 4.13 0.09 18.37
C TRP A 48 4.66 -0.14 16.95
N VAL A 49 5.19 -1.33 16.65
CA VAL A 49 5.71 -1.68 15.32
C VAL A 49 4.61 -1.65 14.25
N VAL A 50 3.38 -2.07 14.58
CA VAL A 50 2.24 -1.97 13.68
C VAL A 50 1.89 -0.52 13.36
N ASN A 51 1.83 0.36 14.36
CA ASN A 51 1.53 1.77 14.13
C ASN A 51 2.59 2.43 13.24
N ASP A 52 3.88 2.21 13.54
CA ASP A 52 4.99 2.71 12.73
C ASP A 52 4.96 2.15 11.28
N TYR A 53 4.67 0.86 11.12
CA TYR A 53 4.49 0.23 9.80
C TYR A 53 3.32 0.84 9.02
N LEU A 54 2.19 1.10 9.67
CA LEU A 54 1.01 1.70 9.02
C LEU A 54 1.29 3.13 8.57
N GLU A 55 2.01 3.93 9.35
CA GLU A 55 2.41 5.28 8.94
C GLU A 55 3.34 5.26 7.72
N GLU A 56 4.31 4.34 7.67
CA GLU A 56 5.17 4.18 6.48
C GLU A 56 4.37 3.71 5.26
N LEU A 57 3.41 2.81 5.46
CA LEU A 57 2.55 2.32 4.39
C LEU A 57 1.64 3.42 3.84
N GLU A 58 1.01 4.22 4.70
CA GLU A 58 0.19 5.37 4.29
C GLU A 58 1.01 6.37 3.48
N ARG A 59 2.21 6.72 3.95
CA ARG A 59 3.13 7.60 3.22
C ARG A 59 3.50 7.03 1.85
N ALA A 60 3.76 5.72 1.77
CA ALA A 60 4.09 5.06 0.52
C ALA A 60 2.90 5.04 -0.46
N MET A 61 1.68 4.80 0.03
CA MET A 61 0.45 4.87 -0.78
C MET A 61 0.15 6.29 -1.26
N LEU A 62 0.37 7.30 -0.43
CA LEU A 62 0.25 8.71 -0.84
C LEU A 62 1.28 9.05 -1.93
N ALA A 63 2.53 8.60 -1.78
CA ALA A 63 3.59 8.83 -2.75
C ALA A 63 3.37 8.11 -4.09
N SER A 64 2.67 6.97 -4.10
CA SER A 64 2.34 6.27 -5.36
C SER A 64 1.21 6.94 -6.16
N GLY A 65 0.53 7.93 -5.58
CA GLY A 65 -0.64 8.56 -6.20
C GLY A 65 -1.92 7.71 -6.10
N TRP A 66 -1.94 6.71 -5.20
CA TRP A 66 -3.10 5.86 -4.94
C TRP A 66 -4.33 6.69 -4.54
N TYR A 67 -4.11 7.67 -3.67
CA TYR A 67 -5.08 8.70 -3.32
C TYR A 67 -4.97 9.85 -4.35
N GLY A 68 -5.42 9.63 -5.58
CA GLY A 68 -5.57 10.74 -6.53
C GLY A 68 -6.46 11.85 -5.96
N PRO A 69 -6.33 13.12 -6.39
CA PRO A 69 -7.23 14.17 -5.96
C PRO A 69 -8.68 13.76 -6.29
N PRO A 70 -9.66 14.07 -5.41
CA PRO A 70 -11.06 13.83 -5.72
C PRO A 70 -11.43 14.67 -6.95
N GLY A 71 -11.49 14.05 -8.12
CA GLY A 71 -11.83 14.70 -9.40
C GLY A 71 -10.77 14.68 -10.50
N GLY A 72 -9.65 13.96 -10.35
CA GLY A 72 -8.70 13.76 -11.43
C GLY A 72 -9.21 12.77 -12.50
N ASP A 73 -9.89 13.30 -13.51
CA ASP A 73 -10.35 12.58 -14.69
C ASP A 73 -9.23 11.71 -15.29
N ARG A 74 -9.35 10.38 -15.21
CA ARG A 74 -8.49 9.40 -15.88
C ARG A 74 -8.75 9.34 -17.40
N ARG A 75 -9.16 10.44 -18.03
CA ARG A 75 -9.21 10.60 -19.48
C ARG A 75 -8.30 11.74 -19.91
N SER A 76 -6.99 11.48 -19.89
CA SER A 76 -6.09 12.16 -20.81
C SER A 76 -6.04 11.39 -22.12
N GLY A 77 -6.29 12.07 -23.24
CA GLY A 77 -5.71 11.72 -24.54
C GLY A 77 -6.20 10.43 -25.20
N GLN A 78 -7.22 10.57 -26.05
CA GLN A 78 -7.13 9.97 -27.39
C GLN A 78 -6.97 11.13 -28.37
N GLN A 79 -5.89 11.05 -29.15
CA GLN A 79 -5.66 11.87 -30.34
C GLN A 79 -6.76 11.62 -31.39
#